data_AF-A0A7K2QD21-F1
#
_entry.id   AF-A0A7K2QD21-F1
#
_cell.length_a   1.000
_cell.length_b   1.000
_cell.length_c   1.000
_cell.angle_alpha   90.00
_cell.angle_beta   90.00
_cell.angle_gamma   90.00
#
_symmetry.space_group_name_H-M   'P 1'
#
loop_
_entity.id
_entity.type
_entity.pdbx_description
1 polymer ?
#
loop_
_entity_poly.entity_id
_entity_poly.type
_entity_poly.pdbx_seq_one_letter_code
_entity_poly.pdbx_strand_id
1 'polypeptide(L)'
;AARAAARASAGATPAPAAKGNGTGKGTGMLAELSGAEILRQSHEAMRKVESARVVAKMHDGDSPVDFDLTLDKKGSCNGVIRYEGMGKVDLVKSAELMHFRGDAAYWRAVAAKKHTPGKQTDAMVTMLADRWLKMPVSDPKAAAMGRVCDLDKLTGGGDRPSPLARKGETVTIDGKQALAVVTAAKEGTETDYIATQGAPYVLKSTIAGDKTGEALFSAFGTPVDTDLPEGADVLDLSKPGSGGPAESV
;
A
#
# COMPACT_ATOMS: atom_id res chain seq x y z
N ALA A 1 7.87 -53.93 55.79
CA ALA A 1 6.97 -52.76 55.87
C ALA A 1 7.81 -51.50 56.06
N ALA A 2 7.43 -50.41 55.40
CA ALA A 2 8.30 -49.39 54.83
C ALA A 2 8.93 -48.39 55.84
N ARG A 3 10.15 -47.94 55.50
CA ARG A 3 10.84 -46.77 56.06
C ARG A 3 10.27 -45.49 55.44
N ALA A 4 9.87 -44.52 56.26
CA ALA A 4 9.47 -43.19 55.83
C ALA A 4 10.71 -42.30 55.64
N ALA A 5 10.88 -41.75 54.44
CA ALA A 5 11.93 -40.80 54.09
C ALA A 5 11.36 -39.38 54.07
N ALA A 6 11.99 -38.48 54.82
CA ALA A 6 11.77 -37.04 54.75
C ALA A 6 12.25 -36.51 53.38
N ARG A 7 11.46 -35.64 52.74
CA ARG A 7 11.89 -34.88 51.56
C ARG A 7 12.14 -33.42 51.96
N ALA A 8 13.37 -33.01 51.70
CA ALA A 8 13.92 -31.69 51.92
C ALA A 8 13.34 -30.65 50.94
N SER A 9 13.16 -29.44 51.46
CA SER A 9 12.77 -28.23 50.75
C SER A 9 13.86 -27.79 49.77
N ALA A 10 13.54 -27.71 48.48
CA ALA A 10 14.44 -27.12 47.47
C ALA A 10 14.32 -25.59 47.50
N GLY A 11 15.44 -24.92 47.77
CA GLY A 11 15.56 -23.47 47.73
C GLY A 11 15.41 -22.92 46.31
N ALA A 12 14.60 -21.86 46.18
CA ALA A 12 14.45 -21.10 44.95
C ALA A 12 15.64 -20.14 44.78
N THR A 13 16.44 -20.36 43.75
CA THR A 13 17.49 -19.44 43.31
C THR A 13 16.85 -18.24 42.59
N PRO A 14 17.20 -16.98 42.90
CA PRO A 14 16.69 -15.83 42.15
C PRO A 14 17.32 -15.81 40.75
N ALA A 15 16.49 -15.71 39.71
CA ALA A 15 16.94 -15.48 38.35
C ALA A 15 17.65 -14.11 38.24
N PRO A 16 18.72 -13.95 37.45
CA PRO A 16 19.37 -12.66 37.27
C PRO A 16 18.44 -11.72 36.51
N ALA A 17 18.15 -10.56 37.11
CA ALA A 17 17.47 -9.47 36.44
C ALA A 17 18.32 -8.98 35.25
N ALA A 18 17.78 -9.12 34.04
CA ALA A 18 18.36 -8.54 32.84
C ALA A 18 18.36 -7.01 33.00
N LYS A 19 19.56 -6.42 33.04
CA LYS A 19 19.76 -4.97 33.01
C LYS A 19 19.25 -4.43 31.67
N GLY A 20 18.17 -3.66 31.72
CA GLY A 20 17.71 -2.85 30.59
C GLY A 20 18.73 -1.75 30.32
N ASN A 21 19.50 -1.89 29.25
CA ASN A 21 20.39 -0.85 28.76
C ASN A 21 19.59 0.19 27.96
N GLY A 22 19.57 1.41 28.49
CA GLY A 22 19.67 2.65 27.72
C GLY A 22 18.54 3.01 26.77
N THR A 23 17.67 3.90 27.22
CA THR A 23 16.88 4.80 26.38
C THR A 23 17.80 5.82 25.69
N GLY A 24 18.57 5.35 24.69
CA GLY A 24 19.14 6.23 23.68
C GLY A 24 18.05 6.60 22.69
N LYS A 25 18.06 7.83 22.17
CA LYS A 25 17.20 8.24 21.05
C LYS A 25 17.51 7.38 19.81
N GLY A 26 16.89 6.21 19.76
CA GLY A 26 16.04 5.79 18.65
C GLY A 26 16.60 4.89 17.55
N THR A 27 17.92 4.69 17.39
CA THR A 27 18.44 3.90 16.26
C THR A 27 18.24 2.38 16.41
N GLY A 28 18.02 1.89 17.63
CA GLY A 28 17.68 0.48 17.89
C GLY A 28 18.67 -0.50 17.27
N MET A 29 18.16 -1.56 16.65
CA MET A 29 18.97 -2.59 15.98
C MET A 29 19.78 -2.10 14.76
N LEU A 30 19.53 -0.86 14.31
CA LEU A 30 20.15 -0.28 13.13
C LEU A 30 21.38 0.59 13.46
N ALA A 31 21.71 0.75 14.75
CA ALA A 31 22.74 1.69 15.21
C ALA A 31 24.10 1.47 14.54
N GLU A 32 24.55 0.21 14.48
CA GLU A 32 25.87 -0.17 13.96
C GLU A 32 25.93 -0.31 12.44
N LEU A 33 24.78 -0.27 11.75
CA LEU A 33 24.70 -0.44 10.31
C LEU A 33 24.96 0.89 9.58
N SER A 34 25.56 0.82 8.41
CA SER A 34 25.60 1.94 7.45
C SER A 34 24.22 2.18 6.83
N GLY A 35 24.01 3.37 6.27
CA GLY A 35 22.75 3.67 5.55
C GLY A 35 22.49 2.70 4.40
N ALA A 36 23.55 2.30 3.68
CA ALA A 36 23.45 1.35 2.58
C ALA A 36 23.02 -0.04 3.05
N GLU A 37 23.56 -0.52 4.17
CA GLU A 37 23.16 -1.81 4.76
C GLU A 37 21.72 -1.77 5.27
N ILE A 38 21.31 -0.66 5.89
CA ILE A 38 19.95 -0.47 6.38
C ILE A 38 18.96 -0.55 5.21
N LEU A 39 19.18 0.21 4.13
CA LEU A 39 18.29 0.17 2.97
C LEU A 39 18.22 -1.22 2.36
N ARG A 40 19.37 -1.87 2.15
CA ARG A 40 19.40 -3.23 1.60
C ARG A 40 18.55 -4.20 2.44
N GLN A 41 18.77 -4.22 3.76
CA GLN A 41 17.99 -5.06 4.67
C GLN A 41 16.50 -4.69 4.68
N SER A 42 16.19 -3.40 4.56
CA SER A 42 14.82 -2.91 4.56
C SER A 42 14.07 -3.32 3.30
N HIS A 43 14.66 -3.15 2.12
CA HIS A 43 14.08 -3.61 0.86
C HIS A 43 13.95 -5.14 0.81
N GLU A 44 14.92 -5.88 1.36
CA GLU A 44 14.80 -7.33 1.54
C GLU A 44 13.62 -7.71 2.45
N ALA A 45 13.37 -6.94 3.50
CA ALA A 45 12.21 -7.15 4.38
C ALA A 45 10.89 -6.79 3.68
N MET A 46 10.85 -5.67 2.94
CA MET A 46 9.68 -5.22 2.19
C MET A 46 9.27 -6.23 1.12
N ARG A 47 10.22 -6.81 0.36
CA ARG A 47 9.93 -7.88 -0.62
C ARG A 47 9.37 -9.16 0.01
N LYS A 48 9.51 -9.36 1.31
CA LYS A 48 8.98 -10.52 2.04
C LYS A 48 7.59 -10.25 2.65
N VAL A 49 7.07 -9.03 2.53
CA VAL A 49 5.75 -8.67 3.02
C VAL A 49 4.69 -9.39 2.19
N GLU A 50 3.79 -10.12 2.85
CA GLU A 50 2.70 -10.83 2.17
C GLU A 50 1.53 -9.91 1.83
N SER A 51 1.32 -8.87 2.63
CA SER A 51 0.30 -7.83 2.40
C SER A 51 0.65 -6.54 3.14
N ALA A 52 0.18 -5.40 2.62
CA ALA A 52 0.34 -4.09 3.25
C ALA A 52 -0.78 -3.13 2.87
N ARG A 53 -0.96 -2.09 3.68
CA ARG A 53 -1.64 -0.86 3.28
C ARG A 53 -0.62 0.15 2.78
N VAL A 54 -0.90 0.75 1.64
CA VAL A 54 -0.10 1.81 1.01
C VAL A 54 -0.97 3.04 0.86
N VAL A 55 -0.56 4.14 1.48
CA VAL A 55 -1.13 5.47 1.27
C VAL A 55 -0.09 6.31 0.54
N ALA A 56 -0.36 6.71 -0.70
CA ALA A 56 0.63 7.41 -1.51
C ALA A 56 0.05 8.67 -2.16
N LYS A 57 0.87 9.70 -2.24
CA LYS A 57 0.63 10.93 -3.00
C LYS A 57 1.66 11.01 -4.11
N MET A 58 1.18 10.92 -5.33
CA MET A 58 1.99 10.75 -6.54
C MET A 58 1.48 11.72 -7.61
N HIS A 59 2.11 11.67 -8.79
CA HIS A 59 1.67 12.40 -9.96
C HIS A 59 1.45 11.43 -11.14
N ASP A 60 0.35 11.61 -11.88
CA ASP A 60 0.13 11.04 -13.21
C ASP A 60 0.35 12.14 -14.24
N GLY A 61 1.52 12.14 -14.89
CA GLY A 61 2.01 13.31 -15.62
C GLY A 61 2.23 14.48 -14.66
N ASP A 62 1.43 15.53 -14.82
CA ASP A 62 1.43 16.72 -13.95
C ASP A 62 0.19 16.79 -13.05
N SER A 63 -0.69 15.79 -13.10
CA SER A 63 -1.89 15.73 -12.26
C SER A 63 -1.62 14.96 -10.97
N PRO A 64 -1.84 15.54 -9.79
CA PRO A 64 -1.71 14.82 -8.54
C PRO A 64 -2.74 13.69 -8.40
N VAL A 65 -2.28 12.57 -7.86
CA VAL A 65 -3.09 11.36 -7.62
C VAL A 65 -2.77 10.79 -6.25
N ASP A 66 -3.82 10.58 -5.46
CA ASP A 66 -3.72 9.96 -4.15
C ASP A 66 -4.22 8.52 -4.21
N PHE A 67 -3.49 7.63 -3.55
CA PHE A 67 -3.80 6.21 -3.41
C PHE A 67 -3.96 5.89 -1.93
N ASP A 68 -4.96 5.08 -1.61
CA ASP A 68 -5.09 4.42 -0.31
C ASP A 68 -5.59 3.00 -0.57
N LEU A 69 -4.65 2.06 -0.59
CA LEU A 69 -4.87 0.69 -1.04
C LEU A 69 -4.34 -0.29 0.02
N THR A 70 -5.10 -1.34 0.29
CA THR A 70 -4.60 -2.58 0.89
C THR A 70 -4.38 -3.59 -0.22
N LEU A 71 -3.25 -4.28 -0.22
CA LEU A 71 -2.88 -5.20 -1.28
C LEU A 71 -2.02 -6.35 -0.77
N ASP A 72 -2.05 -7.48 -1.47
CA ASP A 72 -1.29 -8.69 -1.15
C ASP A 72 -0.53 -9.24 -2.36
N LYS A 73 0.41 -10.17 -2.10
CA LYS A 73 1.18 -10.86 -3.13
C LYS A 73 0.38 -11.79 -4.02
N LYS A 74 -0.83 -12.16 -3.61
CA LYS A 74 -1.75 -12.96 -4.44
C LYS A 74 -2.41 -12.09 -5.51
N GLY A 75 -2.22 -10.77 -5.42
CA GLY A 75 -2.80 -9.77 -6.31
C GLY A 75 -4.19 -9.32 -5.86
N SER A 76 -4.62 -9.65 -4.65
CA SER A 76 -5.83 -9.07 -4.07
C SER A 76 -5.57 -7.62 -3.68
N CYS A 77 -6.58 -6.76 -3.81
CA CYS A 77 -6.41 -5.33 -3.59
C CYS A 77 -7.75 -4.66 -3.30
N ASN A 78 -7.78 -3.78 -2.31
CA ASN A 78 -8.97 -3.04 -1.92
C ASN A 78 -8.59 -1.63 -1.50
N GLY A 79 -9.29 -0.64 -2.04
CA GLY A 79 -9.18 0.72 -1.56
C GLY A 79 -9.68 1.73 -2.58
N VAL A 80 -9.01 2.87 -2.64
CA VAL A 80 -9.49 4.03 -3.40
C VAL A 80 -8.35 4.80 -4.02
N ILE A 81 -8.61 5.30 -5.23
CA ILE A 81 -7.75 6.21 -5.98
C ILE A 81 -8.50 7.53 -6.14
N ARG A 82 -7.84 8.65 -5.85
CA ARG A 82 -8.41 10.00 -6.01
C ARG A 82 -7.55 10.77 -6.99
N TYR A 83 -8.19 11.27 -8.03
CA TYR A 83 -7.56 12.09 -9.05
C TYR A 83 -7.95 13.54 -8.79
N GLU A 84 -6.97 14.42 -8.60
CA GLU A 84 -7.26 15.82 -8.32
C GLU A 84 -8.04 16.46 -9.48
N GLY A 85 -9.16 17.11 -9.15
CA GLY A 85 -10.08 17.69 -10.14
C GLY A 85 -10.86 16.69 -11.01
N MET A 86 -10.64 15.39 -10.83
CA MET A 86 -11.17 14.33 -11.69
C MET A 86 -12.03 13.29 -10.95
N GLY A 87 -12.19 13.40 -9.63
CA GLY A 87 -13.04 12.50 -8.84
C GLY A 87 -12.29 11.28 -8.28
N LYS A 88 -13.04 10.28 -7.83
CA LYS A 88 -12.48 9.08 -7.19
C LYS A 88 -12.98 7.78 -7.81
N VAL A 89 -12.19 6.73 -7.61
CA VAL A 89 -12.50 5.35 -7.96
C VAL A 89 -12.21 4.45 -6.77
N ASP A 90 -13.23 3.77 -6.26
CA ASP A 90 -13.06 2.65 -5.34
C ASP A 90 -12.77 1.37 -6.14
N LEU A 91 -11.95 0.48 -5.59
CA LEU A 91 -11.48 -0.72 -6.26
C LEU A 91 -11.50 -1.90 -5.27
N VAL A 92 -12.03 -3.04 -5.72
CA VAL A 92 -11.95 -4.33 -5.03
C VAL A 92 -11.57 -5.40 -6.05
N LYS A 93 -10.37 -5.96 -5.92
CA LYS A 93 -9.81 -6.96 -6.82
C LYS A 93 -9.49 -8.23 -6.05
N SER A 94 -9.91 -9.35 -6.62
CA SER A 94 -9.53 -10.71 -6.26
C SER A 94 -8.65 -11.30 -7.38
N ALA A 95 -8.33 -12.59 -7.29
CA ALA A 95 -7.58 -13.29 -8.34
C ALA A 95 -8.32 -13.32 -9.70
N GLU A 96 -9.65 -13.39 -9.69
CA GLU A 96 -10.46 -13.59 -10.90
C GLU A 96 -11.22 -12.33 -11.34
N LEU A 97 -11.67 -11.54 -10.38
CA LEU A 97 -12.60 -10.44 -10.60
C LEU A 97 -12.03 -9.12 -10.11
N MET A 98 -12.29 -8.09 -10.89
CA MET A 98 -12.13 -6.69 -10.49
C MET A 98 -13.50 -6.04 -10.43
N HIS A 99 -13.78 -5.42 -9.29
CA HIS A 99 -14.90 -4.52 -9.09
C HIS A 99 -14.35 -3.11 -8.91
N PHE A 100 -15.00 -2.13 -9.52
CA PHE A 100 -14.66 -0.73 -9.32
C PHE A 100 -15.89 0.14 -9.32
N ARG A 101 -15.82 1.27 -8.63
CA ARG A 101 -16.91 2.23 -8.52
C ARG A 101 -16.36 3.63 -8.64
N GLY A 102 -16.70 4.30 -9.73
CA GLY A 102 -16.36 5.72 -9.96
C GLY A 102 -17.47 6.64 -9.48
N ASP A 103 -17.11 7.78 -8.89
CA ASP A 103 -18.08 8.83 -8.59
C ASP A 103 -18.51 9.59 -9.87
N ALA A 104 -19.50 10.47 -9.73
CA ALA A 104 -19.99 11.26 -10.85
C ALA A 104 -18.92 12.16 -11.51
N ALA A 105 -17.94 12.63 -10.74
CA ALA A 105 -16.85 13.46 -11.27
C ALA A 105 -15.89 12.63 -12.13
N TYR A 106 -15.55 11.41 -11.69
CA TYR A 106 -14.77 10.45 -12.44
C TYR A 106 -15.39 10.14 -13.79
N TRP A 107 -16.69 9.81 -13.82
CA TRP A 107 -17.36 9.53 -15.08
C TRP A 107 -17.41 10.73 -16.02
N ARG A 108 -17.66 11.94 -15.50
CA ARG A 108 -17.57 13.17 -16.33
C ARG A 108 -16.17 13.38 -16.88
N ALA A 109 -15.13 13.15 -16.08
CA ALA A 109 -13.76 13.28 -16.52
C ALA A 109 -13.39 12.23 -17.59
N VAL A 110 -13.88 10.99 -17.46
CA VAL A 110 -13.74 9.94 -18.49
C VAL A 110 -14.45 10.34 -19.78
N ALA A 111 -15.68 10.86 -19.71
CA ALA A 111 -16.40 11.36 -20.89
C ALA A 111 -15.68 12.51 -21.58
N ALA A 112 -15.17 13.48 -20.80
CA ALA A 112 -14.41 14.61 -21.31
C ALA A 112 -13.16 14.16 -22.05
N LYS A 113 -12.38 13.22 -21.48
CA LYS A 113 -11.21 12.62 -22.12
C LYS A 113 -11.54 11.89 -23.43
N LYS A 114 -12.78 11.39 -23.58
CA LYS A 114 -13.28 10.73 -24.80
C LYS A 114 -14.05 11.67 -25.73
N HIS A 115 -14.07 12.98 -25.45
CA HIS A 115 -14.86 13.96 -26.20
C HIS A 115 -16.34 13.57 -26.36
N THR A 116 -16.91 12.92 -25.34
CA THR A 116 -18.31 12.47 -25.36
C THR A 116 -19.28 13.67 -25.25
N PRO A 117 -20.32 13.77 -26.10
CA PRO A 117 -21.31 14.85 -26.04
C PRO A 117 -22.02 14.95 -24.68
N GLY A 118 -22.47 16.16 -24.30
CA GLY A 118 -23.09 16.42 -23.00
C GLY A 118 -24.23 15.48 -22.63
N LYS A 119 -25.22 15.29 -23.53
CA LYS A 119 -26.35 14.37 -23.27
C LYS A 119 -25.91 12.92 -23.03
N GLN A 120 -24.88 12.45 -23.75
CA GLN A 120 -24.34 11.10 -23.56
C GLN A 120 -23.52 11.01 -22.27
N THR A 121 -22.82 12.08 -21.90
CA THR A 121 -22.13 12.20 -20.61
C THR A 121 -23.12 12.08 -19.46
N ASP A 122 -24.24 12.80 -19.52
CA ASP A 122 -25.27 12.76 -18.47
C ASP A 122 -25.90 11.38 -18.35
N ALA A 123 -26.18 10.71 -19.47
CA ALA A 123 -26.66 9.33 -19.49
C ALA A 123 -25.65 8.36 -18.86
N MET A 124 -24.36 8.49 -19.20
CA MET A 124 -23.29 7.67 -18.64
C MET A 124 -23.15 7.86 -17.13
N VAL A 125 -23.15 9.12 -16.66
CA VAL A 125 -23.08 9.44 -15.23
C VAL A 125 -24.29 8.87 -14.49
N THR A 126 -25.50 9.05 -15.04
CA THR A 126 -26.74 8.52 -14.43
C THR A 126 -26.71 6.99 -14.30
N MET A 127 -26.12 6.30 -15.28
CA MET A 127 -26.07 4.85 -15.31
C MET A 127 -24.95 4.24 -14.47
N LEU A 128 -23.81 4.92 -14.34
CA LEU A 128 -22.57 4.33 -13.82
C LEU A 128 -22.07 4.94 -12.51
N ALA A 129 -22.43 6.19 -12.19
CA ALA A 129 -21.93 6.83 -10.99
C ALA A 129 -22.37 6.07 -9.74
N ASP A 130 -21.41 5.88 -8.83
CA ASP A 130 -21.59 5.22 -7.53
C ASP A 130 -22.13 3.77 -7.59
N ARG A 131 -22.15 3.16 -8.78
CA ARG A 131 -22.46 1.74 -9.00
C ARG A 131 -21.18 0.92 -9.13
N TRP A 132 -21.18 -0.29 -8.55
CA TRP A 132 -20.06 -1.22 -8.72
C TRP A 132 -20.11 -1.84 -10.10
N LEU A 133 -18.99 -1.81 -10.79
CA LEU A 133 -18.81 -2.40 -12.11
C LEU A 133 -17.91 -3.62 -11.98
N LYS A 134 -18.38 -4.76 -12.46
CA LYS A 134 -17.67 -6.04 -12.42
C LYS A 134 -17.07 -6.38 -13.77
N MET A 135 -15.81 -6.81 -13.78
CA MET A 135 -15.16 -7.42 -14.94
C MET A 135 -14.13 -8.49 -14.55
N PRO A 136 -13.86 -9.47 -15.42
CA PRO A 136 -12.74 -10.40 -15.26
C PRO A 136 -11.40 -9.65 -15.26
N VAL A 137 -10.45 -10.10 -14.44
CA VAL A 137 -9.06 -9.58 -14.44
C VAL A 137 -8.36 -9.83 -15.78
N SER A 138 -8.82 -10.81 -16.56
CA SER A 138 -8.33 -11.09 -17.92
C SER A 138 -8.82 -10.10 -18.98
N ASP A 139 -9.80 -9.24 -18.68
CA ASP A 139 -10.23 -8.18 -19.62
C ASP A 139 -9.08 -7.16 -19.78
N PRO A 140 -8.67 -6.81 -21.02
CA PRO A 140 -7.64 -5.79 -21.25
C PRO A 140 -7.92 -4.45 -20.57
N LYS A 141 -9.19 -4.09 -20.34
CA LYS A 141 -9.59 -2.87 -19.63
C LYS A 141 -9.23 -2.92 -18.14
N ALA A 142 -9.15 -4.11 -17.54
CA ALA A 142 -8.70 -4.29 -16.16
C ALA A 142 -7.19 -4.11 -16.00
N ALA A 143 -6.39 -4.21 -17.09
CA ALA A 143 -4.93 -4.23 -17.00
C ALA A 143 -4.34 -2.93 -16.40
N ALA A 144 -4.92 -1.77 -16.70
CA ALA A 144 -4.42 -0.50 -16.17
C ALA A 144 -4.59 -0.39 -14.65
N MET A 145 -5.77 -0.77 -14.15
CA MET A 145 -6.08 -0.79 -12.71
C MET A 145 -5.43 -1.99 -12.01
N GLY A 146 -5.18 -3.07 -12.73
CA GLY A 146 -4.48 -4.24 -12.19
C GLY A 146 -3.04 -3.92 -11.81
N ARG A 147 -2.37 -3.02 -12.55
CA ARG A 147 -0.98 -2.61 -12.26
C ARG A 147 -0.82 -1.87 -10.93
N VAL A 148 -1.83 -1.13 -10.47
CA VAL A 148 -1.75 -0.40 -9.19
C VAL A 148 -1.89 -1.33 -7.98
N CYS A 149 -2.38 -2.55 -8.20
CA CYS A 149 -2.60 -3.58 -7.18
C CYS A 149 -1.45 -4.59 -7.10
N ASP A 150 -0.26 -4.25 -7.61
CA ASP A 150 0.90 -5.12 -7.65
C ASP A 150 1.86 -4.75 -6.50
N LEU A 151 1.79 -5.52 -5.39
CA LEU A 151 2.60 -5.27 -4.20
C LEU A 151 4.09 -5.43 -4.48
N ASP A 152 4.46 -6.40 -5.31
CA ASP A 152 5.86 -6.65 -5.64
C ASP A 152 6.45 -5.47 -6.43
N LYS A 153 5.66 -4.82 -7.30
CA LYS A 153 6.10 -3.57 -7.95
C LYS A 153 6.29 -2.41 -6.98
N LEU A 154 5.42 -2.29 -5.97
CA LEU A 154 5.52 -1.21 -4.97
C LEU A 154 6.63 -1.44 -3.95
N THR A 155 6.97 -2.70 -3.67
CA THR A 155 7.98 -3.08 -2.66
C THR A 155 9.31 -3.55 -3.24
N GLY A 156 9.37 -3.74 -4.56
CA GLY A 156 10.53 -4.24 -5.31
C GLY A 156 11.68 -3.25 -5.47
N GLY A 157 11.64 -2.10 -4.81
CA GLY A 157 12.77 -1.17 -4.77
C GLY A 157 14.05 -1.78 -4.20
N GLY A 158 15.17 -1.08 -4.37
CA GLY A 158 16.45 -1.44 -3.73
C GLY A 158 17.33 -2.45 -4.47
N ASP A 159 17.02 -2.79 -5.73
CA ASP A 159 17.85 -3.70 -6.54
C ASP A 159 19.20 -3.07 -6.95
N ARG A 160 19.26 -1.74 -7.01
CA ARG A 160 20.49 -1.00 -7.25
C ARG A 160 21.15 -0.67 -5.91
N PRO A 161 22.46 -0.95 -5.75
CA PRO A 161 23.19 -0.52 -4.57
C PRO A 161 23.13 1.00 -4.40
N SER A 162 22.88 1.45 -3.18
CA SER A 162 22.95 2.87 -2.77
C SER A 162 24.14 3.08 -1.84
N PRO A 163 25.40 2.98 -2.33
CA PRO A 163 26.59 3.01 -1.48
C PRO A 163 26.78 4.36 -0.75
N LEU A 164 26.15 5.42 -1.25
CA LEU A 164 26.19 6.75 -0.67
C LEU A 164 25.03 7.02 0.30
N ALA A 165 24.17 6.04 0.58
CA ALA A 165 23.05 6.18 1.50
C ALA A 165 23.55 6.55 2.92
N ARG A 166 22.94 7.60 3.50
CA ARG A 166 23.32 8.13 4.81
C ARG A 166 22.19 8.03 5.81
N LYS A 167 22.53 7.68 7.06
CA LYS A 167 21.60 7.77 8.19
C LYS A 167 21.26 9.25 8.43
N GLY A 168 19.99 9.54 8.61
CA GLY A 168 19.47 10.82 9.06
C GLY A 168 18.98 10.73 10.50
N GLU A 169 18.00 11.58 10.82
CA GLU A 169 17.39 11.63 12.15
C GLU A 169 16.43 10.47 12.39
N THR A 170 16.20 10.15 13.67
CA THR A 170 15.10 9.26 14.07
C THR A 170 13.85 10.09 14.35
N VAL A 171 12.73 9.70 13.76
CA VAL A 171 11.42 10.34 13.89
C VAL A 171 10.36 9.33 14.33
N THR A 172 9.16 9.82 14.62
CA THR A 172 8.01 8.96 14.93
C THR A 172 7.01 9.01 13.78
N ILE A 173 6.59 7.86 13.27
CA ILE A 173 5.60 7.71 12.20
C ILE A 173 4.52 6.77 12.73
N ASP A 174 3.28 7.27 12.85
CA ASP A 174 2.13 6.51 13.37
C ASP A 174 2.44 5.75 14.68
N GLY A 175 3.15 6.43 15.59
CA GLY A 175 3.55 5.87 16.90
C GLY A 175 4.77 4.94 16.87
N LYS A 176 5.39 4.69 15.71
CA LYS A 176 6.58 3.85 15.55
C LYS A 176 7.84 4.68 15.36
N GLN A 177 8.94 4.31 16.02
CA GLN A 177 10.25 4.92 15.79
C GLN A 177 10.79 4.49 14.43
N ALA A 178 11.23 5.47 13.64
CA ALA A 178 11.77 5.26 12.30
C ALA A 178 13.05 6.06 12.10
N LEU A 179 14.11 5.41 11.63
CA LEU A 179 15.37 6.05 11.26
C LEU A 179 15.29 6.47 9.78
N ALA A 180 15.50 7.76 9.50
CA ALA A 180 15.63 8.24 8.14
C ALA A 180 16.92 7.70 7.50
N VAL A 181 16.83 7.26 6.25
CA VAL A 181 17.97 6.96 5.41
C VAL A 181 17.81 7.72 4.10
N VAL A 182 18.79 8.56 3.80
CA VAL A 182 18.75 9.51 2.70
C VAL A 182 19.61 9.02 1.54
N THR A 183 19.08 9.06 0.33
CA THR A 183 19.79 8.74 -0.91
C THR A 183 19.58 9.81 -1.97
N ALA A 184 20.55 9.91 -2.89
CA ALA A 184 20.36 10.70 -4.10
C ALA A 184 19.47 9.93 -5.08
N ALA A 185 18.42 10.58 -5.57
CA ALA A 185 17.53 10.07 -6.59
C ALA A 185 17.71 10.86 -7.90
N LYS A 186 17.20 10.34 -9.03
CA LYS A 186 17.26 11.06 -10.31
C LYS A 186 16.52 12.40 -10.25
N GLU A 187 15.44 12.45 -9.49
CA GLU A 187 14.51 13.57 -9.37
C GLU A 187 14.73 14.39 -8.09
N GLY A 188 15.89 14.23 -7.44
CA GLY A 188 16.26 14.96 -6.24
C GLY A 188 16.77 14.04 -5.13
N THR A 189 16.14 14.10 -3.96
CA THR A 189 16.54 13.34 -2.78
C THR A 189 15.39 12.41 -2.36
N GLU A 190 15.71 11.13 -2.18
CA GLU A 190 14.80 10.14 -1.60
C GLU A 190 15.16 9.93 -0.13
N THR A 191 14.15 9.86 0.74
CA THR A 191 14.32 9.53 2.15
C THR A 191 13.36 8.42 2.53
N ASP A 192 13.92 7.27 2.92
CA ASP A 192 13.18 6.15 3.46
C ASP A 192 13.27 6.16 4.99
N TYR A 193 12.13 6.03 5.65
CA TYR A 193 12.02 6.03 7.10
C TYR A 193 11.81 4.58 7.56
N ILE A 194 12.86 4.00 8.14
CA ILE A 194 12.94 2.56 8.43
C ILE A 194 12.61 2.29 9.89
N ALA A 195 11.71 1.35 10.15
CA ALA A 195 11.37 0.91 11.50
C ALA A 195 12.62 0.47 12.29
N THR A 196 12.80 1.01 13.50
CA THR A 196 13.98 0.71 14.33
C THR A 196 13.77 -0.46 15.29
N GLN A 197 12.56 -1.03 15.29
CA GLN A 197 12.12 -2.16 16.10
C GLN A 197 11.43 -3.21 15.21
N GLY A 198 11.60 -4.50 15.53
CA GLY A 198 11.05 -5.59 14.73
C GLY A 198 11.74 -5.76 13.37
N ALA A 199 10.99 -6.17 12.34
CA ALA A 199 11.52 -6.19 10.98
C ALA A 199 11.77 -4.76 10.48
N PRO A 200 12.88 -4.49 9.74
CA PRO A 200 13.26 -3.15 9.30
C PRO A 200 12.40 -2.72 8.09
N TYR A 201 11.08 -2.63 8.25
CA TYR A 201 10.20 -2.19 7.18
C TYR A 201 10.38 -0.70 6.90
N VAL A 202 10.28 -0.33 5.62
CA VAL A 202 10.08 1.06 5.22
C VAL A 202 8.67 1.45 5.67
N LEU A 203 8.55 2.44 6.56
CA LEU A 203 7.26 2.94 7.06
C LEU A 203 6.77 4.12 6.24
N LYS A 204 7.70 4.91 5.71
CA LYS A 204 7.43 6.03 4.82
C LYS A 204 8.58 6.19 3.84
N SER A 205 8.29 6.62 2.63
CA SER A 205 9.26 7.07 1.65
C SER A 205 8.84 8.43 1.11
N THR A 206 9.79 9.32 0.88
CA THR A 206 9.54 10.66 0.31
C THR A 206 10.56 11.00 -0.74
N ILE A 207 10.11 11.63 -1.82
CA ILE A 207 10.95 12.24 -2.85
C ILE A 207 10.80 13.76 -2.75
N ALA A 208 11.91 14.47 -2.66
CA ALA A 208 11.99 15.92 -2.68
C ALA A 208 12.89 16.40 -3.84
N GLY A 209 12.37 17.29 -4.67
CA GLY A 209 13.04 17.86 -5.84
C GLY A 209 12.03 18.53 -6.76
N ASP A 210 12.21 18.41 -8.08
CA ASP A 210 11.33 19.04 -9.08
C ASP A 210 9.90 18.48 -9.02
N LYS A 211 9.77 17.18 -8.72
CA LYS A 211 8.50 16.54 -8.37
C LYS A 211 8.60 16.01 -6.93
N THR A 212 7.51 16.15 -6.19
CA THR A 212 7.41 15.61 -4.83
C THR A 212 6.56 14.35 -4.84
N GLY A 213 6.87 13.45 -3.91
CA GLY A 213 6.13 12.21 -3.73
C GLY A 213 6.23 11.74 -2.29
N GLU A 214 5.19 11.07 -1.82
CA GLU A 214 5.15 10.48 -0.49
C GLU A 214 4.41 9.15 -0.55
N ALA A 215 4.93 8.13 0.12
CA ALA A 215 4.26 6.86 0.33
C ALA A 215 4.41 6.43 1.78
N LEU A 216 3.32 6.04 2.42
CA LEU A 216 3.28 5.42 3.75
C LEU A 216 2.90 3.96 3.62
N PHE A 217 3.61 3.10 4.35
CA PHE A 217 3.39 1.66 4.37
C PHE A 217 3.02 1.22 5.79
N SER A 218 1.92 0.50 5.92
CA SER A 218 1.38 0.06 7.20
C SER A 218 0.61 -1.26 7.08
N ALA A 219 0.00 -1.70 8.18
CA ALA A 219 -0.84 -2.91 8.23
C ALA A 219 -0.20 -4.19 7.65
N PHE A 220 1.13 -4.31 7.74
CA PHE A 220 1.88 -5.45 7.21
C PHE A 220 1.32 -6.80 7.69
N GLY A 221 1.10 -7.73 6.76
CA GLY A 221 0.61 -9.09 7.03
C GLY A 221 -0.89 -9.18 7.35
N THR A 222 -1.64 -8.08 7.25
CA THR A 222 -3.11 -8.10 7.43
C THR A 222 -3.78 -8.62 6.15
N PRO A 223 -4.68 -9.61 6.21
CA PRO A 223 -5.42 -10.08 5.03
C PRO A 223 -6.15 -8.93 4.32
N VAL A 224 -6.17 -8.97 2.98
CA VAL A 224 -6.93 -8.02 2.17
C VAL A 224 -8.38 -8.46 2.13
N ASP A 225 -9.28 -7.56 2.51
CA ASP A 225 -10.72 -7.76 2.36
C ASP A 225 -11.10 -7.58 0.88
N THR A 226 -11.68 -8.62 0.28
CA THR A 226 -12.15 -8.59 -1.11
C THR A 226 -13.66 -8.64 -1.23
N ASP A 227 -14.38 -8.50 -0.13
CA ASP A 227 -15.83 -8.49 -0.13
C ASP A 227 -16.34 -7.12 -0.56
N LEU A 228 -17.44 -7.13 -1.33
CA LEU A 228 -18.16 -5.90 -1.62
C LEU A 228 -19.00 -5.48 -0.42
N PRO A 229 -19.30 -4.18 -0.26
CA PRO A 229 -20.26 -3.73 0.74
C PRO A 229 -21.60 -4.46 0.60
N GLU A 230 -22.23 -4.76 1.73
CA GLU A 230 -23.55 -5.39 1.74
C GLU A 230 -24.55 -4.55 0.94
N GLY A 231 -25.36 -5.21 0.10
CA GLY A 231 -26.33 -4.54 -0.76
C GLY A 231 -25.72 -3.77 -1.93
N ALA A 232 -24.44 -3.99 -2.26
CA ALA A 232 -23.80 -3.38 -3.42
C ALA A 232 -24.61 -3.62 -4.71
N ASP A 233 -24.96 -2.53 -5.39
CA ASP A 233 -25.52 -2.56 -6.75
C ASP A 233 -24.37 -2.84 -7.75
N VAL A 234 -24.40 -4.01 -8.38
CA VAL A 234 -23.32 -4.50 -9.26
C VAL A 234 -23.81 -4.64 -10.69
N LEU A 235 -23.16 -3.91 -11.60
CA LEU A 235 -23.34 -4.02 -13.03
C LEU A 235 -22.21 -4.84 -13.67
N ASP A 236 -22.57 -5.90 -14.40
CA ASP A 236 -21.63 -6.81 -15.02
C ASP A 236 -21.24 -6.36 -16.45
N LEU A 237 -20.03 -5.84 -16.59
CA LEU A 237 -19.51 -5.34 -17.86
C LEU A 237 -18.99 -6.45 -18.80
N SER A 238 -18.95 -7.71 -18.34
CA SER A 238 -18.56 -8.85 -19.18
C SER A 238 -19.69 -9.38 -20.06
N LYS A 239 -20.92 -8.95 -19.80
CA LYS A 239 -22.10 -9.33 -20.57
C LYS A 239 -22.41 -8.26 -21.62
N PRO A 240 -22.45 -8.60 -22.92
CA PRO A 240 -23.02 -7.70 -23.92
C PRO A 240 -24.47 -7.38 -23.53
N GLY A 241 -24.78 -6.11 -23.27
CA GLY A 241 -26.16 -5.62 -23.21
C GLY A 241 -26.78 -5.23 -21.86
N SER A 242 -26.05 -5.16 -20.75
CA SER A 242 -26.63 -4.67 -19.47
C SER A 242 -26.40 -3.17 -19.23
N GLY A 243 -26.96 -2.35 -20.12
CA GLY A 243 -26.96 -0.88 -20.05
C GLY A 243 -27.35 -0.31 -21.41
N GLY A 244 -28.64 -0.40 -21.78
CA GLY A 244 -29.15 -0.23 -23.15
C GLY A 244 -29.11 1.19 -23.75
N PRO A 245 -29.74 1.43 -24.93
CA PRO A 245 -30.38 0.46 -25.82
C PRO A 245 -29.46 0.03 -26.98
N ALA A 246 -29.65 -1.22 -27.42
CA ALA A 246 -29.25 -1.67 -28.74
C ALA A 246 -30.24 -1.13 -29.79
N GLU A 247 -29.70 -0.85 -30.99
CA GLU A 247 -30.38 -0.67 -32.29
C GLU A 247 -31.26 0.61 -32.40
N SER A 248 -31.29 1.36 -33.50
CA SER A 248 -31.05 1.06 -34.91
C SER A 248 -30.80 2.38 -35.69
N VAL A 249 -30.22 2.23 -36.88
CA VAL A 249 -29.94 3.21 -37.97
C VAL A 249 -28.62 3.96 -37.90
#